data_AF-A0A2E3KGS8-F1
#
_entry.id   AF-A0A2E3KGS8-F1
#
_cell.length_a   1.000
_cell.length_b   1.000
_cell.length_c   1.000
_cell.angle_alpha   90.00
_cell.angle_beta   90.00
_cell.angle_gamma   90.00
#
_symmetry.space_group_name_H-M   'P 1'
#
loop_
_entity.id
_entity.type
_entity.pdbx_description
1 polymer ?
#
loop_
_entity_poly.entity_id
_entity_poly.type
_entity_poly.pdbx_seq_one_letter_code
_entity_poly.pdbx_strand_id
1 'polypeptide(L)'
;MAKTPAMIITGIAIALLVIYAADVSSSINLDGEVGEKGDGFLPLDDMQRGMGLRGPAIILPIIAFFISLRESSKGLGGMIIIAGVLILIGGIAMVGTAAPEGTDRDPMSSVAML
;
A
#
# COMPACT_ATOMS: atom_id res chain seq x y z
N MET A 1 18.85 21.13 6.37
CA MET A 1 19.21 19.86 7.06
C MET A 1 18.02 18.88 7.13
N ALA A 2 17.01 19.03 6.27
CA ALA A 2 15.85 18.13 6.25
C ALA A 2 16.04 16.89 5.34
N LYS A 3 17.08 16.89 4.50
CA LYS A 3 17.36 15.80 3.54
C LYS A 3 17.59 14.44 4.20
N THR A 4 18.39 14.38 5.27
CA THR A 4 18.72 13.09 5.92
C THR A 4 17.49 12.41 6.53
N PRO A 5 16.66 13.10 7.34
CA PRO A 5 15.39 12.54 7.79
C PRO A 5 14.48 12.11 6.63
N ALA A 6 14.37 12.92 5.58
CA ALA A 6 13.56 12.62 4.40
C ALA A 6 13.99 11.32 3.70
N MET A 7 15.30 11.10 3.59
CA MET A 7 15.83 9.87 3.00
C MET A 7 15.47 8.64 3.85
N ILE A 8 15.60 8.74 5.18
CA ILE A 8 15.27 7.65 6.11
C ILE A 8 13.78 7.31 6.02
N ILE A 9 12.88 8.30 6.12
CA ILE A 9 11.43 8.04 6.07
C ILE A 9 11.00 7.46 4.72
N THR A 10 11.63 7.88 3.62
CA THR A 10 11.33 7.33 2.29
C THR A 10 11.81 5.90 2.17
N GLY A 11 13.00 5.59 2.72
CA GLY A 11 13.51 4.22 2.78
C GLY A 11 12.60 3.30 3.60
N ILE A 12 12.12 3.77 4.76
CA ILE A 12 11.14 3.04 5.58
C ILE A 12 9.84 2.81 4.78
N ALA A 13 9.35 3.82 4.07
CA ALA A 13 8.15 3.68 3.26
C ALA A 13 8.29 2.62 2.17
N ILE A 14 9.43 2.58 1.47
CA ILE A 14 9.71 1.56 0.46
C ILE A 14 9.74 0.16 1.10
N ALA A 15 10.40 0.01 2.25
CA ALA A 15 10.41 -1.25 2.98
C ALA A 15 8.99 -1.70 3.37
N LEU A 16 8.15 -0.78 3.87
CA LEU A 16 6.75 -1.06 4.20
C LEU A 16 5.92 -1.45 2.97
N LEU A 17 6.12 -0.80 1.82
CA LEU A 17 5.46 -1.16 0.56
C LEU A 17 5.83 -2.59 0.13
N VAL A 18 7.11 -2.95 0.21
CA VAL A 18 7.59 -4.30 -0.15
C VAL A 18 7.06 -5.35 0.82
N ILE A 19 7.09 -5.08 2.13
CA ILE A 19 6.54 -5.97 3.15
C ILE A 19 5.04 -6.16 2.94
N TYR A 20 4.28 -5.09 2.72
CA TYR A 20 2.85 -5.16 2.42
C TYR A 20 2.57 -5.98 1.16
N ALA A 21 3.32 -5.74 0.08
CA ALA A 21 3.15 -6.48 -1.17
C ALA A 21 3.47 -7.97 -0.99
N ALA A 22 4.54 -8.32 -0.29
CA ALA A 22 4.91 -9.69 -0.01
C ALA A 22 3.85 -10.39 0.88
N ASP A 23 3.39 -9.71 1.93
CA ASP A 23 2.39 -10.21 2.87
C ASP A 23 1.03 -10.45 2.20
N VAL A 24 0.57 -9.51 1.38
CA VAL A 24 -0.66 -9.67 0.59
C VAL A 24 -0.50 -10.73 -0.50
N SER A 25 0.67 -10.84 -1.14
CA SER A 25 0.89 -11.89 -2.14
C SER A 25 0.91 -13.28 -1.50
N SER A 26 1.42 -13.39 -0.26
CA SER A 26 1.44 -14.65 0.49
C SER A 26 0.08 -15.10 0.99
N SER A 27 -0.89 -14.20 1.14
CA SER A 27 -2.27 -14.55 1.52
C SER A 27 -3.13 -15.02 0.35
N ILE A 28 -2.65 -14.90 -0.88
CA ILE A 28 -3.36 -15.38 -2.07
C ILE A 28 -3.05 -16.87 -2.22
N ASN A 29 -4.03 -17.73 -1.93
CA ASN A 29 -3.93 -19.15 -2.22
C ASN A 29 -4.07 -19.39 -3.72
N LEU A 30 -3.03 -19.94 -4.35
CA LEU A 30 -3.03 -20.31 -5.77
C LEU A 30 -3.56 -21.73 -6.01
N ASP A 31 -3.56 -22.58 -4.98
CA ASP A 31 -3.94 -24.00 -5.05
C ASP A 31 -5.32 -24.31 -4.44
N GLY A 32 -6.03 -23.31 -3.89
CA GLY A 32 -7.38 -23.42 -3.32
C GLY A 32 -8.46 -22.82 -4.23
N GLU A 33 -9.74 -22.91 -3.83
CA GLU A 33 -10.84 -22.23 -4.54
C GLU A 33 -10.53 -20.73 -4.70
N VAL A 34 -10.72 -20.20 -5.90
CA VAL A 34 -10.50 -18.79 -6.24
C VAL A 34 -11.41 -17.92 -5.36
N GLY A 35 -10.88 -17.39 -4.26
CA GLY A 35 -11.64 -16.58 -3.30
C GLY A 35 -11.24 -16.76 -1.84
N GLU A 36 -10.62 -17.87 -1.44
CA GLU A 36 -10.16 -18.05 -0.06
C GLU A 36 -8.84 -17.31 0.19
N LYS A 37 -8.96 -16.12 0.78
CA LYS A 37 -7.83 -15.32 1.26
C LYS A 37 -7.36 -15.87 2.60
N GLY A 38 -6.15 -16.43 2.63
CA GLY A 38 -5.54 -16.92 3.87
C GLY A 38 -4.95 -15.77 4.71
N ASP A 39 -4.41 -16.10 5.87
CA ASP A 39 -3.47 -15.20 6.53
C ASP A 39 -2.18 -15.16 5.70
N GLY A 40 -1.65 -13.96 5.46
CA GLY A 40 -0.28 -13.82 4.94
C GLY A 40 0.73 -14.13 6.04
N PHE A 41 2.02 -13.86 5.78
CA PHE A 41 3.06 -14.18 6.75
C PHE A 41 2.94 -13.39 8.07
N LEU A 42 2.32 -12.20 8.03
CA LEU A 42 2.01 -11.42 9.24
C LEU A 42 0.61 -11.78 9.74
N PRO A 43 0.44 -12.09 11.05
CA PRO A 43 -0.85 -12.38 11.67
C PRO A 43 -1.63 -11.08 11.91
N LEU A 44 -1.96 -10.39 10.83
CA LEU A 44 -2.66 -9.11 10.80
C LEU A 44 -3.93 -9.26 9.96
N ASP A 45 -5.03 -8.69 10.45
CA ASP A 45 -6.26 -8.60 9.67
C ASP A 45 -6.12 -7.60 8.50
N ASP A 46 -7.07 -7.62 7.56
CA ASP A 46 -7.04 -6.77 6.36
C ASP A 46 -7.03 -5.26 6.67
N MET A 47 -7.70 -4.85 7.75
CA MET A 47 -7.77 -3.45 8.15
C MET A 47 -6.45 -3.00 8.79
N GLN A 48 -5.83 -3.85 9.60
CA GLN A 48 -4.52 -3.64 10.22
C GLN A 48 -3.42 -3.61 9.17
N ARG A 49 -3.45 -4.48 8.15
CA ARG A 49 -2.53 -4.43 7.01
C ARG A 49 -2.67 -3.10 6.26
N GLY A 50 -3.91 -2.68 6.00
CA GLY A 50 -4.21 -1.42 5.31
C GLY A 50 -3.76 -0.19 6.11
N MET A 51 -4.09 -0.11 7.39
CA MET A 51 -3.82 1.05 8.23
C MET A 51 -2.39 1.07 8.77
N GLY A 52 -1.83 -0.09 9.11
CA GLY A 52 -0.51 -0.23 9.73
C GLY A 52 0.64 -0.30 8.74
N LEU A 53 0.47 -1.00 7.61
CA LEU A 53 1.51 -1.11 6.58
C LEU A 53 1.27 -0.10 5.46
N ARG A 54 0.14 -0.19 4.76
CA ARG A 54 -0.12 0.62 3.56
C ARG A 54 -0.29 2.12 3.87
N GLY A 55 -0.98 2.48 4.95
CA GLY A 55 -1.22 3.88 5.32
C GLY A 55 0.08 4.70 5.44
N PRO A 56 0.98 4.35 6.37
CA PRO A 56 2.28 5.00 6.52
C PRO A 56 3.12 4.91 5.23
N ALA A 57 3.07 3.78 4.53
CA ALA A 57 3.81 3.57 3.30
C ALA A 57 3.43 4.53 2.16
N ILE A 58 2.19 5.05 2.15
CA ILE A 58 1.75 6.06 1.18
C ILE A 58 2.00 7.49 1.70
N ILE A 59 1.78 7.74 2.99
CA ILE A 59 1.89 9.09 3.56
C ILE A 59 3.35 9.56 3.64
N LEU A 60 4.28 8.69 4.04
CA LEU A 60 5.68 9.05 4.25
C LEU A 60 6.38 9.55 2.96
N PRO A 61 6.23 8.91 1.78
CA PRO A 61 6.78 9.42 0.53
C PRO A 61 6.19 10.77 0.10
N ILE A 62 4.92 11.03 0.42
CA ILE A 62 4.27 12.32 0.11
C ILE A 62 4.92 13.43 0.94
N ILE A 63 5.14 13.21 2.24
CA ILE A 63 5.85 14.16 3.11
C ILE A 63 7.28 14.39 2.58
N ALA A 64 7.99 13.32 2.23
CA ALA A 64 9.34 13.39 1.68
C ALA A 64 9.40 14.18 0.36
N PHE A 65 8.38 14.05 -0.50
CA PHE A 65 8.25 14.82 -1.73
C PHE A 65 8.22 16.33 -1.47
N PHE A 66 7.42 16.78 -0.50
CA PHE A 66 7.39 18.21 -0.15
C PHE A 66 8.73 18.74 0.36
N ILE A 67 9.53 17.94 1.08
CA ILE A 67 10.88 18.38 1.48
C ILE A 67 11.85 18.32 0.29
N SER A 68 11.70 17.36 -0.63
CA SER A 68 12.49 17.31 -1.88
C SER A 68 12.28 18.53 -2.78
N LEU A 69 11.10 19.16 -2.75
CA LEU A 69 10.82 20.40 -3.49
C LEU A 69 11.61 21.60 -2.94
N ARG A 70 11.82 21.65 -1.62
CA ARG A 70 12.57 22.73 -0.95
C ARG A 70 14.08 22.50 -0.99
N GLU A 71 14.49 21.25 -0.86
CA GLU A 71 15.87 20.83 -0.69
C GLU A 71 16.20 19.79 -1.78
N SER A 72 16.55 20.26 -2.99
CA SER A 72 16.82 19.38 -4.14
C SER A 72 17.87 18.31 -3.82
N SER A 73 17.53 17.06 -4.12
CA SER A 73 18.35 15.86 -3.90
C SER A 73 18.01 14.80 -4.95
N LYS A 74 18.99 14.44 -5.77
CA LYS A 74 18.83 13.38 -6.78
C LYS A 74 18.51 12.03 -6.14
N GLY A 75 19.14 11.72 -5.00
CA GLY A 75 18.89 10.48 -4.26
C GLY A 75 17.48 10.41 -3.68
N LEU A 76 17.02 11.49 -3.04
CA LEU A 76 15.65 11.56 -2.48
C LEU A 76 14.59 11.49 -3.58
N GLY A 77 14.76 12.26 -4.66
CA GLY A 77 13.85 12.24 -5.81
C GLY A 77 13.77 10.85 -6.46
N GLY A 78 14.90 10.17 -6.62
CA GLY A 78 14.94 8.79 -7.13
C GLY A 78 14.16 7.81 -6.23
N MET A 79 14.33 7.90 -4.91
CA MET A 79 13.57 7.05 -3.98
C MET A 79 12.07 7.33 -4.02
N ILE A 80 11.66 8.59 -4.13
CA ILE A 80 10.23 8.95 -4.27
C ILE A 80 9.65 8.37 -5.56
N ILE A 81 10.39 8.40 -6.67
CA ILE A 81 9.95 7.78 -7.93
C ILE A 81 9.76 6.27 -7.75
N ILE A 82 10.72 5.59 -7.12
CA ILE A 82 10.60 4.14 -6.82
C ILE A 82 9.36 3.87 -5.97
N ALA A 83 9.15 4.63 -4.90
CA ALA A 83 7.96 4.50 -4.05
C ALA A 83 6.66 4.73 -4.86
N GLY A 84 6.64 5.75 -5.72
CA GLY A 84 5.49 6.05 -6.59
C GLY A 84 5.16 4.90 -7.54
N VAL A 85 6.17 4.31 -8.19
CA VAL A 85 5.98 3.14 -9.06
C VAL A 85 5.41 1.95 -8.29
N LEU A 86 5.95 1.67 -7.10
CA LEU A 86 5.44 0.59 -6.23
C LEU A 86 3.98 0.83 -5.83
N ILE A 87 3.61 2.06 -5.48
CA ILE A 87 2.24 2.43 -5.13
C ILE A 87 1.29 2.22 -6.32
N LEU A 88 1.71 2.62 -7.53
CA LEU A 88 0.90 2.43 -8.74
C LEU A 88 0.69 0.95 -9.06
N ILE A 89 1.74 0.13 -8.97
CA ILE A 89 1.64 -1.33 -9.19
C ILE A 89 0.65 -1.94 -8.19
N GLY A 90 0.78 -1.61 -6.90
CA GLY A 90 -0.15 -2.09 -5.87
C GLY A 90 -1.60 -1.60 -6.09
N GLY A 91 -1.77 -0.36 -6.54
CA GLY A 91 -3.07 0.20 -6.88
C GLY A 91 -3.76 -0.53 -8.03
N ILE A 92 -3.01 -0.84 -9.09
CA ILE A 92 -3.51 -1.60 -10.25
C ILE A 92 -3.88 -3.03 -9.84
N ALA A 93 -3.05 -3.70 -9.03
CA ALA A 93 -3.33 -5.05 -8.55
C ALA A 93 -4.67 -5.14 -7.79
N MET A 94 -5.02 -4.10 -7.02
CA MET A 94 -6.28 -4.03 -6.26
C MET A 94 -7.55 -3.95 -7.14
N VAL A 95 -7.44 -3.37 -8.34
CA VAL A 95 -8.58 -3.31 -9.29
C VAL A 95 -8.90 -4.69 -9.86
N GLY A 96 -7.89 -5.56 -10.01
CA GLY A 96 -8.05 -6.91 -10.56
C GLY A 96 -8.57 -7.95 -9.56
N THR A 97 -8.54 -7.66 -8.25
CA THR A 97 -9.02 -8.59 -7.23
C THR A 97 -10.52 -8.37 -6.95
N ALA A 98 -11.34 -9.41 -7.18
CA ALA A 98 -12.77 -9.40 -6.88
C ALA A 98 -13.02 -9.09 -5.40
N ALA A 99 -14.12 -8.39 -5.11
CA ALA A 99 -14.53 -8.17 -3.73
C ALA A 99 -14.94 -9.51 -3.10
N PRO A 100 -14.72 -9.72 -1.80
CA PRO A 100 -15.37 -10.81 -1.08
C PRO A 100 -16.88 -10.74 -1.30
N GLU A 101 -17.53 -11.88 -1.55
CA GLU A 101 -18.99 -11.94 -1.72
C GLU A 101 -19.69 -11.27 -0.53
N GLY A 102 -20.64 -10.38 -0.83
CA GLY A 102 -21.33 -9.55 0.18
C GLY A 102 -20.75 -8.16 0.42
N THR A 103 -19.60 -7.82 -0.18
CA THR A 103 -19.12 -6.43 -0.23
C THR A 103 -19.77 -5.71 -1.41
N ASP A 104 -20.96 -5.18 -1.19
CA ASP A 104 -21.65 -4.38 -2.19
C ASP A 104 -20.89 -3.07 -2.41
N ARG A 105 -20.35 -2.89 -3.63
CA ARG A 105 -19.54 -1.72 -3.98
C ARG A 105 -20.39 -0.57 -4.53
N ASP A 106 -21.70 -0.77 -4.66
CA ASP A 106 -22.62 0.23 -5.17
C ASP A 106 -23.09 1.14 -4.01
N PRO A 107 -22.71 2.42 -3.96
CA PRO A 107 -23.16 3.33 -2.91
C PRO A 107 -24.70 3.48 -2.86
N MET A 108 -25.41 3.09 -3.93
CA MET A 108 -26.87 3.14 -4.00
C MET A 108 -27.57 1.91 -3.40
N SER A 109 -26.91 0.76 -3.31
CA SER A 109 -27.55 -0.44 -2.77
C SER A 109 -27.77 -0.36 -1.26
N SER A 110 -26.86 0.32 -0.56
CA SER A 110 -26.99 0.64 0.88
C SER A 110 -28.22 1.52 1.17
N VAL A 111 -28.66 2.33 0.20
CA VAL A 111 -29.83 3.22 0.33
C VAL A 111 -31.14 2.48 0.05
N ALA A 112 -31.10 1.44 -0.79
CA ALA A 112 -32.28 0.64 -1.13
C ALA A 112 -32.68 -0.38 -0.03
N MET A 113 -31.84 -0.59 0.99
CA MET A 113 -32.10 -1.48 2.13
C MET A 113 -32.67 -0.76 3.38
N LEU A 114 -32.96 0.54 3.29
CA LEU A 114 -33.68 1.32 4.33
C LEU A 114 -35.16 1.48 3.97
#